data_AF-A0A428NLK9-F1
#
_entry.id   AF-A0A428NLK9-F1
#
_cell.length_a   1.000
_cell.length_b   1.000
_cell.length_c   1.000
_cell.angle_alpha   90.00
_cell.angle_beta   90.00
_cell.angle_gamma   90.00
#
_symmetry.space_group_name_H-M   'P 1'
#
loop_
_entity.id
_entity.type
_entity.pdbx_description
1 polymer ?
#
loop_
_entity_poly.entity_id
_entity_poly.type
_entity_poly.pdbx_seq_one_letter_code
_entity_poly.pdbx_strand_id
1 'polypeptide(L)'
;MPDLATTWAECLHEWKAQGKTSPTVDLAFSAVALSVFARFRNCRPAAVEASKAYLNLLRHMQNRIPRLGSGSPTSDEIDEYLLEAHLMARYEAFVQNHGDEADLEVKVWFHIDGAAAILRLWFDNRHRYTPTAIIRQTRRKLIKSCLLREQPIPRWLVDGGVFGERDVALEFDHLTIQFIDLHHKYLELKQSFQNGVLVTQQVDNLVDDFRRLDQEMQAWSTRLPSKWSYTKHTLPDTCDYSQDDFYFDTVLTCAKLGYTAVWNEYYAIRMLISHTRLRILHLAPQPNSAETLEYLTSLGSSAESLTSFVPFCLGRIRTTPKGSVEFSNEPFQPYLASLVVWPMSLASGLPTLDPIQRQWFSSALARVSKTSSECLYAYAASDYWAVP
;
A
#
# COMPACT_ATOMS: atom_id res chain seq x y z
N MET A 1 10.17 -12.28 5.34
CA MET A 1 9.18 -12.32 4.23
C MET A 1 9.88 -12.22 2.88
N PRO A 2 9.20 -12.38 1.72
CA PRO A 2 9.68 -11.77 0.47
C PRO A 2 9.94 -10.26 0.69
N ASP A 3 10.96 -9.69 0.05
CA ASP A 3 11.31 -8.26 0.20
C ASP A 3 10.14 -7.33 -0.18
N LEU A 4 9.34 -7.72 -1.19
CA LEU A 4 8.15 -6.98 -1.63
C LEU A 4 7.03 -6.96 -0.57
N ALA A 5 6.97 -7.97 0.30
CA ALA A 5 5.98 -8.07 1.37
C ALA A 5 6.51 -7.57 2.72
N THR A 6 7.75 -7.08 2.77
CA THR A 6 8.34 -6.61 4.02
C THR A 6 7.53 -5.46 4.58
N THR A 7 7.22 -5.52 5.87
CA THR A 7 6.45 -4.48 6.56
C THR A 7 7.34 -3.55 7.38
N TRP A 8 6.82 -2.39 7.76
CA TRP A 8 7.50 -1.50 8.71
C TRP A 8 7.72 -2.14 10.09
N ALA A 9 6.84 -3.06 10.51
CA ALA A 9 7.01 -3.80 11.75
C ALA A 9 8.23 -4.75 11.67
N GLU A 10 8.42 -5.42 10.55
CA GLU A 10 9.61 -6.25 10.30
C GLU A 10 10.87 -5.39 10.23
N CYS A 11 10.82 -4.23 9.57
CA CYS A 11 11.96 -3.31 9.52
C CYS A 11 12.39 -2.84 10.91
N LEU A 12 11.42 -2.45 11.76
CA LEU A 12 11.71 -2.05 13.14
C LEU A 12 12.27 -3.23 13.96
N HIS A 13 11.71 -4.43 13.78
CA HIS A 13 12.20 -5.64 14.46
C HIS A 13 13.64 -5.98 14.05
N GLU A 14 13.95 -5.98 12.75
CA GLU A 14 15.31 -6.21 12.24
C GLU A 14 16.29 -5.14 12.73
N TRP A 15 15.88 -3.87 12.73
CA TRP A 15 16.67 -2.76 13.22
C TRP A 15 17.01 -2.92 14.71
N LYS A 16 16.03 -3.29 15.55
CA LYS A 16 16.24 -3.61 16.97
C LYS A 16 17.11 -4.86 17.18
N ALA A 17 16.93 -5.90 16.36
CA ALA A 17 17.69 -7.14 16.46
C ALA A 17 19.20 -6.95 16.16
N GLN A 18 19.56 -5.89 15.44
CA GLN A 18 20.95 -5.48 15.22
C GLN A 18 21.57 -4.76 16.44
N GLY A 19 20.85 -4.65 17.55
CA GLY A 19 21.32 -3.97 18.77
C GLY A 19 21.21 -2.45 18.73
N LYS A 20 20.54 -1.88 17.72
CA LYS A 20 20.35 -0.44 17.59
C LYS A 20 19.32 0.06 18.61
N THR A 21 19.61 1.21 19.21
CA THR A 21 18.75 1.84 20.22
C THR A 21 18.64 3.33 19.97
N SER A 22 17.40 3.85 19.96
CA SER A 22 17.14 5.27 19.78
C SER A 22 15.96 5.67 20.67
N PRO A 23 16.16 6.57 21.64
CA PRO A 23 15.09 7.01 22.53
C PRO A 23 13.88 7.60 21.78
N THR A 24 14.12 8.24 20.64
CA THR A 24 13.07 8.86 19.81
C THR A 24 12.29 7.83 19.01
N VAL A 25 12.96 6.82 18.43
CA VAL A 25 12.26 5.67 17.83
C VAL A 25 11.40 4.94 18.87
N ASP A 26 11.92 4.77 20.09
CA ASP A 26 11.18 4.14 21.19
C ASP A 26 9.96 4.96 21.60
N LEU A 27 10.08 6.28 21.73
CA LEU A 27 8.95 7.18 21.98
C LEU A 27 7.90 7.11 20.86
N ALA A 28 8.33 7.09 19.59
CA ALA A 28 7.44 6.99 18.43
C ALA A 28 6.69 5.66 18.41
N PHE A 29 7.39 4.56 18.66
CA PHE A 29 6.79 3.23 18.75
C PHE A 29 5.82 3.12 19.93
N SER A 30 6.23 3.61 21.12
CA SER A 30 5.36 3.64 22.30
C SER A 30 4.09 4.44 22.06
N ALA A 31 4.16 5.60 21.40
CA ALA A 31 2.99 6.41 21.08
C ALA A 31 1.97 5.60 20.24
N VAL A 32 2.42 4.94 19.16
CA VAL A 32 1.55 4.10 18.31
C VAL A 32 1.02 2.88 19.06
N ALA A 33 1.89 2.14 19.75
CA ALA A 33 1.51 0.91 20.43
C ALA A 33 0.49 1.18 21.55
N LEU A 34 0.72 2.22 22.36
CA LEU A 34 -0.17 2.61 23.44
C LEU A 34 -1.50 3.18 22.90
N SER A 35 -1.50 3.91 21.78
CA SER A 35 -2.74 4.39 21.18
C SER A 35 -3.61 3.22 20.67
N VAL A 36 -3.00 2.25 19.98
CA VAL A 36 -3.68 1.04 19.52
C VAL A 36 -4.24 0.25 20.69
N PHE A 37 -3.41 0.00 21.71
CA PHE A 37 -3.83 -0.69 22.93
C PHE A 37 -4.97 0.05 23.64
N ALA A 38 -4.86 1.37 23.78
CA ALA A 38 -5.87 2.19 24.42
C ALA A 38 -7.23 2.09 23.73
N ARG A 39 -7.27 2.12 22.39
CA ARG A 39 -8.49 1.93 21.62
C ARG A 39 -9.05 0.52 21.80
N PHE A 40 -8.22 -0.49 21.61
CA PHE A 40 -8.66 -1.88 21.62
C PHE A 40 -9.12 -2.35 23.01
N ARG A 41 -8.52 -1.84 24.07
CA ARG A 41 -8.83 -2.20 25.47
C ARG A 41 -9.67 -1.16 26.20
N ASN A 42 -10.11 -0.10 25.50
CA ASN A 42 -10.78 1.06 26.09
C ASN A 42 -10.04 1.62 27.33
N CYS A 43 -8.71 1.74 27.23
CA CYS A 43 -7.82 2.06 28.34
C CYS A 43 -7.38 3.53 28.28
N ARG A 44 -8.11 4.42 28.98
CA ARG A 44 -7.81 5.85 29.03
C ARG A 44 -6.40 6.19 29.55
N PRO A 45 -5.85 5.52 30.59
CA PRO A 45 -4.48 5.75 31.03
C PRO A 45 -3.44 5.50 29.93
N ALA A 46 -3.62 4.45 29.12
CA ALA A 46 -2.73 4.17 27.99
C ALA A 46 -2.82 5.27 26.90
N ALA A 47 -4.01 5.82 26.65
CA ALA A 47 -4.15 6.96 25.72
C ALA A 47 -3.41 8.22 26.20
N VAL A 48 -3.46 8.50 27.51
CA VAL A 48 -2.71 9.63 28.11
C VAL A 48 -1.21 9.41 27.95
N GLU A 49 -0.73 8.19 28.18
CA GLU A 49 0.70 7.87 28.05
C GLU A 49 1.16 7.92 26.58
N ALA A 50 0.34 7.45 25.65
CA ALA A 50 0.58 7.58 24.21
C ALA A 50 0.80 9.05 23.79
N SER A 51 -0.08 9.94 24.27
CA SER A 51 0.01 11.38 23.99
C SER A 51 1.25 12.02 24.60
N LYS A 52 1.62 11.66 25.84
CA LYS A 52 2.87 12.12 26.46
C LYS A 52 4.10 11.66 25.69
N ALA A 53 4.16 10.40 25.27
CA ALA A 53 5.25 9.86 24.46
C ALA A 53 5.38 10.65 23.14
N TYR A 54 4.25 10.91 22.48
CA TYR A 54 4.22 11.71 21.25
C TYR A 54 4.69 13.16 21.45
N LEU A 55 4.22 13.84 22.51
CA LEU A 55 4.65 15.20 22.83
C LEU A 55 6.15 15.28 23.14
N ASN A 56 6.69 14.28 23.84
CA ASN A 56 8.13 14.20 24.09
C ASN A 56 8.91 13.97 22.79
N LEU A 57 8.43 13.07 21.93
CA LEU A 57 9.00 12.86 20.59
C LEU A 57 9.05 14.17 19.79
N LEU A 58 7.95 14.92 19.74
CA LEU A 58 7.89 16.21 19.03
C LEU A 58 8.95 17.19 19.54
N ARG A 59 9.13 17.31 20.86
CA ARG A 59 10.18 18.16 21.46
C ARG A 59 11.59 17.71 21.07
N HIS A 60 11.84 16.40 21.03
CA HIS A 60 13.13 15.89 20.57
C HIS A 60 13.35 16.20 19.08
N MET A 61 12.34 16.00 18.25
CA MET A 61 12.40 16.22 16.80
C MET A 61 12.63 17.68 16.43
N GLN A 62 11.97 18.62 17.12
CA GLN A 62 12.19 20.07 16.95
C GLN A 62 13.66 20.47 17.13
N ASN A 63 14.39 19.78 18.02
CA ASN A 63 15.81 20.05 18.27
C ASN A 63 16.75 19.29 17.31
N ARG A 64 16.31 18.14 16.80
CA ARG A 64 17.11 17.23 15.95
C ARG A 64 17.04 17.61 14.47
N ILE A 65 15.87 17.97 13.95
CA ILE A 65 15.68 18.25 12.51
C ILE A 65 16.62 19.35 11.99
N PRO A 66 16.84 20.48 12.68
CA PRO A 66 17.77 21.51 12.19
C PRO A 66 19.22 21.02 12.01
N ARG A 67 19.60 19.95 12.72
CA ARG A 67 20.96 19.37 12.64
C ARG A 67 21.17 18.53 11.38
N LEU A 68 20.10 18.00 10.78
CA LEU A 68 20.16 17.26 9.51
C LEU A 68 20.72 18.12 8.37
N GLY A 69 20.38 19.41 8.33
CA GLY A 69 20.83 20.32 7.28
C GLY A 69 22.25 20.88 7.48
N SER A 70 22.82 20.74 8.68
CA SER A 70 24.13 21.32 9.05
C SER A 70 25.22 20.27 9.27
N GLY A 71 24.85 19.00 9.45
CA GLY A 71 25.77 17.89 9.65
C GLY A 71 25.67 16.82 8.56
N SER A 72 26.55 15.83 8.64
CA SER A 72 26.44 14.60 7.88
C SER A 72 25.88 13.51 8.78
N PRO A 73 24.59 13.14 8.68
CA PRO A 73 24.03 12.08 9.51
C PRO A 73 24.72 10.74 9.21
N THR A 74 24.80 9.89 10.22
CA THR A 74 25.19 8.48 10.08
C THR A 74 24.07 7.67 9.41
N SER A 75 24.40 6.47 8.92
CA SER A 75 23.39 5.57 8.37
C SER A 75 22.30 5.21 9.39
N ASP A 76 22.66 5.10 10.67
CA ASP A 76 21.72 4.77 11.73
C ASP A 76 20.79 5.95 12.04
N GLU A 77 21.32 7.17 12.06
CA GLU A 77 20.48 8.37 12.20
C GLU A 77 19.47 8.51 11.06
N ILE A 78 19.86 8.21 9.81
CA ILE A 78 18.92 8.23 8.67
C ILE A 78 17.79 7.21 8.89
N ASP A 79 18.12 5.97 9.27
CA ASP A 79 17.12 4.94 9.58
C ASP A 79 16.17 5.39 10.71
N GLU A 80 16.71 6.01 11.77
CA GLU A 80 15.92 6.55 12.89
C GLU A 80 14.92 7.60 12.43
N TYR A 81 15.37 8.60 11.66
CA TYR A 81 14.49 9.66 11.16
C TYR A 81 13.36 9.11 10.27
N LEU A 82 13.66 8.10 9.45
CA LEU A 82 12.67 7.46 8.58
C LEU A 82 11.65 6.64 9.38
N LEU A 83 12.09 5.90 10.39
CA LEU A 83 11.21 5.19 11.32
C LEU A 83 10.33 6.15 12.11
N GLU A 84 10.90 7.23 12.64
CA GLU A 84 10.20 8.28 13.37
C GLU A 84 9.12 8.92 12.48
N ALA A 85 9.47 9.37 11.28
CA ALA A 85 8.50 9.96 10.35
C ALA A 85 7.36 8.99 10.01
N HIS A 86 7.66 7.70 9.81
CA HIS A 86 6.62 6.69 9.58
C HIS A 86 5.71 6.48 10.79
N LEU A 87 6.27 6.34 12.00
CA LEU A 87 5.52 6.08 13.23
C LEU A 87 4.72 7.31 13.69
N MET A 88 5.25 8.52 13.50
CA MET A 88 4.53 9.77 13.73
C MET A 88 3.30 9.87 12.83
N ALA A 89 3.45 9.61 11.53
CA ALA A 89 2.32 9.56 10.59
C ALA A 89 1.24 8.55 11.03
N ARG A 90 1.67 7.39 11.55
CA ARG A 90 0.75 6.36 12.08
C ARG A 90 -0.01 6.80 13.31
N TYR A 91 0.70 7.39 14.26
CA TYR A 91 0.07 7.89 15.47
C TYR A 91 -0.97 8.96 15.14
N GLU A 92 -0.60 9.95 14.32
CA GLU A 92 -1.50 11.05 13.96
C GLU A 92 -2.73 10.58 13.21
N ALA A 93 -2.56 9.75 12.17
CA ALA A 93 -3.68 9.17 11.43
C ALA A 93 -4.61 8.37 12.36
N PHE A 94 -4.04 7.58 13.27
CA PHE A 94 -4.84 6.76 14.17
C PHE A 94 -5.65 7.57 15.19
N VAL A 95 -5.05 8.61 15.78
CA VAL A 95 -5.71 9.46 16.78
C VAL A 95 -6.77 10.36 16.13
N GLN A 96 -6.51 10.86 14.92
CA GLN A 96 -7.37 11.84 14.26
C GLN A 96 -8.54 11.24 13.45
N ASN A 97 -8.66 9.91 13.30
CA ASN A 97 -9.83 9.19 12.72
C ASN A 97 -11.21 9.48 13.39
N HIS A 98 -11.33 10.54 14.19
CA HIS A 98 -12.54 11.05 14.83
C HIS A 98 -12.71 12.58 14.70
N GLY A 99 -11.93 13.24 13.83
CA GLY A 99 -12.01 14.68 13.52
C GLY A 99 -12.36 14.95 12.05
N ASP A 100 -12.26 16.20 11.62
CA ASP A 100 -12.54 16.65 10.24
C ASP A 100 -11.60 15.94 9.24
N GLU A 101 -12.16 15.24 8.25
CA GLU A 101 -11.41 14.34 7.34
C GLU A 101 -10.37 15.09 6.48
N ALA A 102 -10.62 16.37 6.18
CA ALA A 102 -9.71 17.21 5.40
C ALA A 102 -8.40 17.57 6.15
N ASP A 103 -8.47 17.74 7.48
CA ASP A 103 -7.33 18.13 8.32
C ASP A 103 -6.36 16.96 8.58
N LEU A 104 -6.90 15.75 8.53
CA LEU A 104 -6.22 14.46 8.65
C LEU A 104 -5.26 14.22 7.48
N GLU A 105 -5.77 14.48 6.29
CA GLU A 105 -5.10 14.19 5.05
C GLU A 105 -3.80 15.01 4.92
N VAL A 106 -3.89 16.31 5.17
CA VAL A 106 -2.77 17.25 5.02
C VAL A 106 -1.58 16.89 5.91
N LYS A 107 -1.82 16.36 7.12
CA LYS A 107 -0.75 16.05 8.09
C LYS A 107 0.03 14.78 7.76
N VAL A 108 -0.65 13.73 7.28
CA VAL A 108 0.03 12.49 6.88
C VAL A 108 0.97 12.75 5.69
N TRP A 109 0.55 13.61 4.75
CA TRP A 109 1.38 14.00 3.62
C TRP A 109 2.65 14.74 4.03
N PHE A 110 2.62 15.58 5.06
CA PHE A 110 3.83 16.24 5.55
C PHE A 110 4.88 15.27 6.08
N HIS A 111 4.48 14.18 6.74
CA HIS A 111 5.43 13.15 7.17
C HIS A 111 6.02 12.38 5.99
N ILE A 112 5.22 12.16 4.94
CA ILE A 112 5.70 11.51 3.71
C ILE A 112 6.67 12.42 2.97
N ASP A 113 6.37 13.71 2.84
CA ASP A 113 7.25 14.70 2.23
C ASP A 113 8.54 14.88 3.05
N GLY A 114 8.46 14.87 4.38
CA GLY A 114 9.62 14.85 5.27
C GLY A 114 10.49 13.61 5.07
N ALA A 115 9.88 12.43 5.00
CA ALA A 115 10.59 11.18 4.70
C ALA A 115 11.23 11.21 3.30
N ALA A 116 10.57 11.83 2.30
CA ALA A 116 11.13 12.04 0.97
C ALA A 116 12.38 12.92 1.01
N ALA A 117 12.39 13.99 1.79
CA ALA A 117 13.55 14.85 1.97
C ALA A 117 14.73 14.11 2.64
N ILE A 118 14.46 13.31 3.68
CA ILE A 118 15.48 12.49 4.36
C ILE A 118 16.03 11.42 3.40
N LEU A 119 15.16 10.72 2.67
CA LEU A 119 15.59 9.71 1.71
C LEU A 119 16.38 10.34 0.55
N ARG A 120 16.02 11.57 0.15
CA ARG A 120 16.78 12.31 -0.86
C ARG A 120 18.17 12.67 -0.37
N LEU A 121 18.32 13.11 0.88
CA LEU A 121 19.62 13.35 1.51
C LEU A 121 20.48 12.06 1.50
N TRP A 122 19.87 10.91 1.81
CA TRP A 122 20.53 9.62 1.69
C TRP A 122 20.97 9.33 0.25
N PHE A 123 20.09 9.54 -0.74
CA PHE A 123 20.36 9.27 -2.16
C PHE A 123 21.51 10.13 -2.71
N ASP A 124 21.52 11.42 -2.38
CA ASP A 124 22.56 12.35 -2.81
C ASP A 124 23.94 11.98 -2.20
N ASN A 125 23.93 11.31 -1.04
CA ASN A 125 25.12 10.84 -0.33
C ASN A 125 25.31 9.31 -0.37
N ARG A 126 24.62 8.61 -1.28
CA ARG A 126 24.50 7.14 -1.29
C ARG A 126 25.82 6.37 -1.31
N HIS A 127 26.88 6.97 -1.85
CA HIS A 127 28.22 6.37 -1.87
C HIS A 127 28.82 6.17 -0.47
N ARG A 128 28.21 6.77 0.57
CA ARG A 128 28.65 6.72 1.97
C ARG A 128 27.88 5.71 2.81
N TYR A 129 26.81 5.12 2.26
CA TYR A 129 25.86 4.31 3.02
C TYR A 129 25.58 2.98 2.35
N THR A 130 25.22 1.99 3.16
CA THR A 130 24.66 0.72 2.66
C THR A 130 23.14 0.82 2.73
N PRO A 131 22.39 0.48 1.66
CA PRO A 131 20.93 0.50 1.71
C PRO A 131 20.37 -0.51 2.71
N THR A 132 19.47 -0.06 3.57
CA THR A 132 18.81 -0.87 4.60
C THR A 132 17.39 -1.27 4.17
N ALA A 133 16.73 -2.15 4.93
CA ALA A 133 15.32 -2.47 4.70
C ALA A 133 14.41 -1.23 4.87
N ILE A 134 14.78 -0.32 5.77
CA ILE A 134 14.07 0.95 6.01
C ILE A 134 14.17 1.87 4.80
N ILE A 135 15.35 1.95 4.17
CA ILE A 135 15.56 2.68 2.92
C ILE A 135 14.66 2.15 1.80
N ARG A 136 14.64 0.83 1.58
CA ARG A 136 13.77 0.19 0.58
C ARG A 136 12.29 0.43 0.86
N GLN A 137 11.86 0.24 2.11
CA GLN A 137 10.46 0.48 2.48
C GLN A 137 10.04 1.93 2.37
N THR A 138 10.93 2.86 2.69
CA THR A 138 10.67 4.29 2.48
C THR A 138 10.46 4.57 1.00
N ARG A 139 11.36 4.10 0.12
CA ARG A 139 11.20 4.26 -1.34
C ARG A 139 9.87 3.72 -1.84
N ARG A 140 9.51 2.47 -1.49
CA ARG A 140 8.22 1.87 -1.90
C ARG A 140 7.02 2.67 -1.40
N LYS A 141 7.09 3.19 -0.17
CA LYS A 141 6.05 4.08 0.38
C LYS A 141 5.94 5.38 -0.44
N LEU A 142 7.06 5.97 -0.88
CA LEU A 142 7.06 7.16 -1.74
C LEU A 142 6.48 6.87 -3.12
N ILE A 143 6.81 5.73 -3.73
CA ILE A 143 6.21 5.30 -5.01
C ILE A 143 4.68 5.19 -4.88
N LYS A 144 4.21 4.51 -3.82
CA LYS A 144 2.77 4.42 -3.52
C LYS A 144 2.15 5.79 -3.27
N SER A 145 2.86 6.71 -2.62
CA SER A 145 2.38 8.09 -2.43
C SER A 145 2.27 8.85 -3.75
N CYS A 146 3.20 8.69 -4.68
CA CYS A 146 3.12 9.32 -6.00
C CYS A 146 1.87 8.84 -6.74
N LEU A 147 1.62 7.53 -6.71
CA LEU A 147 0.40 6.94 -7.26
C LEU A 147 -0.88 7.55 -6.64
N LEU A 148 -0.96 7.59 -5.31
CA LEU A 148 -2.14 8.10 -4.60
C LEU A 148 -2.37 9.61 -4.80
N ARG A 149 -1.31 10.38 -5.05
CA ARG A 149 -1.37 11.83 -5.29
C ARG A 149 -1.43 12.18 -6.77
N GLU A 150 -1.52 11.19 -7.66
CA GLU A 150 -1.44 11.35 -9.12
C GLU A 150 -0.20 12.16 -9.57
N GLN A 151 0.90 12.02 -8.84
CA GLN A 151 2.16 12.74 -9.10
C GLN A 151 3.15 11.88 -9.89
N PRO A 152 3.96 12.49 -10.77
CA PRO A 152 5.00 11.76 -11.49
C PRO A 152 6.10 11.28 -10.53
N ILE A 153 6.76 10.18 -10.89
CA ILE A 153 7.88 9.64 -10.10
C ILE A 153 9.11 10.55 -10.25
N PRO A 154 9.68 11.06 -9.14
CA PRO A 154 10.95 11.78 -9.18
C PRO A 154 12.07 10.93 -9.79
N ARG A 155 12.86 11.50 -10.71
CA ARG A 155 13.95 10.79 -11.43
C ARG A 155 14.91 10.02 -10.52
N TRP A 156 15.16 10.53 -9.31
CA TRP A 156 16.07 9.90 -8.34
C TRP A 156 15.48 8.65 -7.65
N LEU A 157 14.17 8.42 -7.75
CA LEU A 157 13.49 7.24 -7.21
C LEU A 157 13.35 6.11 -8.24
N VAL A 158 13.60 6.36 -9.53
CA VAL A 158 13.32 5.42 -10.62
C VAL A 158 14.10 4.11 -10.46
N ASP A 159 15.42 4.19 -10.25
CA ASP A 159 16.28 3.02 -10.14
C ASP A 159 16.28 2.45 -8.71
N GLY A 160 15.50 1.38 -8.50
CA GLY A 160 15.45 0.65 -7.23
C GLY A 160 16.73 -0.08 -6.85
N GLY A 161 17.59 -0.40 -7.83
CA GLY A 161 18.87 -1.04 -7.58
C GLY A 161 19.80 -0.17 -6.73
N VAL A 162 19.70 1.16 -6.88
CA VAL A 162 20.39 2.14 -6.02
C VAL A 162 19.99 1.98 -4.55
N PHE A 163 18.75 1.59 -4.27
CA PHE A 163 18.21 1.40 -2.92
C PHE A 163 18.40 -0.04 -2.40
N GLY A 164 19.13 -0.88 -3.16
CA GLY A 164 19.46 -2.24 -2.76
C GLY A 164 18.34 -3.26 -3.05
N GLU A 165 17.33 -2.90 -3.82
CA GLU A 165 16.29 -3.81 -4.29
C GLU A 165 16.83 -4.72 -5.39
N ARG A 166 16.34 -5.96 -5.46
CA ARG A 166 16.85 -6.99 -6.39
C ARG A 166 15.74 -7.92 -6.87
N ASP A 167 16.08 -8.71 -7.88
CA ASP A 167 15.29 -9.83 -8.40
C ASP A 167 13.83 -9.44 -8.71
N VAL A 168 12.89 -10.33 -8.40
CA VAL A 168 11.45 -10.15 -8.66
C VAL A 168 10.84 -8.94 -7.96
N ALA A 169 11.42 -8.46 -6.86
CA ALA A 169 10.92 -7.28 -6.15
C ALA A 169 11.29 -5.99 -6.90
N LEU A 170 12.53 -5.87 -7.36
CA LEU A 170 12.97 -4.76 -8.20
C LEU A 170 12.19 -4.70 -9.51
N GLU A 171 11.94 -5.86 -10.13
CA GLU A 171 11.14 -5.94 -11.35
C GLU A 171 9.70 -5.45 -11.13
N PHE A 172 9.06 -5.86 -10.03
CA PHE A 172 7.71 -5.39 -9.69
C PHE A 172 7.66 -3.88 -9.42
N ASP A 173 8.65 -3.37 -8.67
CA ASP A 173 8.76 -1.94 -8.38
C ASP A 173 8.95 -1.13 -9.69
N HIS A 174 9.71 -1.66 -10.65
CA HIS A 174 9.87 -1.07 -11.98
C HIS A 174 8.56 -1.02 -12.78
N LEU A 175 7.81 -2.13 -12.84
CA LEU A 175 6.50 -2.19 -13.51
C LEU A 175 5.48 -1.23 -12.87
N THR A 176 5.54 -1.08 -11.54
CA THR A 176 4.69 -0.13 -10.81
C THR A 176 5.05 1.33 -11.17
N ILE A 177 6.33 1.66 -11.30
CA ILE A 177 6.78 2.99 -11.75
C ILE A 177 6.34 3.25 -13.20
N GLN A 178 6.50 2.27 -14.09
CA GLN A 178 6.00 2.39 -15.47
C GLN A 178 4.49 2.65 -15.52
N PHE A 179 3.71 1.96 -14.68
CA PHE A 179 2.28 2.23 -14.55
C PHE A 179 2.02 3.70 -14.19
N ILE A 180 2.70 4.23 -13.17
CA ILE A 180 2.51 5.62 -12.71
C ILE A 180 2.86 6.62 -13.82
N ASP A 181 3.97 6.39 -14.53
CA ASP A 181 4.39 7.24 -15.64
C ASP A 181 3.36 7.22 -16.79
N LEU A 182 2.84 6.05 -17.16
CA LEU A 182 1.79 5.94 -18.18
C LEU A 182 0.46 6.55 -17.72
N HIS A 183 0.12 6.39 -16.43
CA HIS A 183 -1.07 6.99 -15.85
C HIS A 183 -0.97 8.52 -15.88
N HIS A 184 0.20 9.10 -15.62
CA HIS A 184 0.41 10.54 -15.73
C HIS A 184 0.21 11.03 -17.17
N LYS A 185 0.76 10.32 -18.17
CA LYS A 185 0.48 10.61 -19.59
C LYS A 185 -1.01 10.55 -19.93
N TYR A 186 -1.74 9.59 -19.34
CA TYR A 186 -3.20 9.52 -19.47
C TYR A 186 -3.87 10.78 -18.91
N LEU A 187 -3.47 11.27 -17.73
CA LEU A 187 -4.04 12.48 -17.13
C LEU A 187 -3.79 13.73 -17.99
N GLU A 188 -2.57 13.89 -18.52
CA GLU A 188 -2.22 14.96 -19.47
C GLU A 188 -3.08 14.90 -20.75
N LEU A 189 -3.28 13.69 -21.28
CA LEU A 189 -4.10 13.45 -22.47
C LEU A 189 -5.58 13.72 -22.21
N LYS A 190 -6.10 13.28 -21.05
CA LYS A 190 -7.48 13.56 -20.61
C LYS A 190 -7.72 15.07 -20.52
N GLN A 191 -6.78 15.82 -19.93
CA GLN A 191 -6.86 17.27 -19.84
C GLN A 191 -6.84 17.93 -21.23
N SER A 192 -5.98 17.45 -22.14
CA SER A 192 -5.92 17.93 -23.52
C SER A 192 -7.22 17.69 -24.27
N PHE A 193 -7.81 16.50 -24.10
CA PHE A 193 -9.12 16.14 -24.66
C PHE A 193 -10.24 17.05 -24.14
N GLN A 194 -10.27 17.33 -22.83
CA GLN A 194 -11.25 18.25 -22.23
C GLN A 194 -11.10 19.68 -22.77
N ASN A 195 -9.91 20.07 -23.18
CA ASN A 195 -9.62 21.36 -23.84
C ASN A 195 -9.90 21.33 -25.36
N GLY A 196 -10.48 20.25 -25.90
CA GLY A 196 -10.82 20.12 -27.32
C GLY A 196 -9.64 19.74 -28.22
N VAL A 197 -8.49 19.38 -27.66
CA VAL A 197 -7.29 18.96 -28.38
C VAL A 197 -7.17 17.44 -28.27
N LEU A 198 -7.71 16.71 -29.24
CA LEU A 198 -7.52 15.26 -29.33
C LEU A 198 -6.50 14.93 -30.41
N VAL A 199 -5.41 14.27 -30.00
CA VAL A 199 -4.43 13.69 -30.91
C VAL A 199 -4.61 12.17 -30.89
N THR A 200 -5.36 11.62 -31.85
CA THR A 200 -5.68 10.17 -31.91
C THR A 200 -4.43 9.30 -31.81
N GLN A 201 -3.32 9.69 -32.45
CA GLN A 201 -2.05 8.97 -32.36
C GLN A 201 -1.50 8.85 -30.93
N GLN A 202 -1.73 9.85 -30.07
CA GLN A 202 -1.30 9.78 -28.66
C GLN A 202 -2.16 8.79 -27.86
N VAL A 203 -3.46 8.70 -28.18
CA VAL A 203 -4.36 7.70 -27.59
C VAL A 203 -3.89 6.29 -28.00
N ASP A 204 -3.66 6.06 -29.29
CA ASP A 204 -3.25 4.75 -29.82
C ASP A 204 -1.92 4.28 -29.21
N ASN A 205 -0.92 5.17 -29.16
CA ASN A 205 0.37 4.87 -28.52
C ASN A 205 0.20 4.50 -27.04
N LEU A 206 -0.67 5.22 -26.33
CA LEU A 206 -0.91 4.98 -24.91
C LEU A 206 -1.65 3.65 -24.68
N VAL A 207 -2.60 3.29 -25.55
CA VAL A 207 -3.26 1.97 -25.54
C VAL A 207 -2.23 0.85 -25.72
N ASP A 208 -1.33 0.99 -26.69
CA ASP A 208 -0.27 0.01 -26.95
C ASP A 208 0.70 -0.12 -25.77
N ASP A 209 1.10 1.01 -25.17
CA ASP A 209 1.97 1.02 -24.00
C ASP A 209 1.33 0.35 -22.79
N PHE A 210 0.05 0.60 -22.51
CA PHE A 210 -0.67 -0.10 -21.44
C PHE A 210 -0.88 -1.58 -21.74
N ARG A 211 -1.08 -1.97 -23.01
CA ARG A 211 -1.18 -3.38 -23.41
C ARG A 211 0.14 -4.10 -23.13
N ARG A 212 1.27 -3.48 -23.47
CA ARG A 212 2.61 -4.00 -23.19
C ARG A 212 2.86 -4.14 -21.69
N LEU A 213 2.54 -3.10 -20.91
CA LEU A 213 2.67 -3.12 -19.46
C LEU A 213 1.84 -4.24 -18.83
N ASP A 214 0.58 -4.43 -19.27
CA ASP A 214 -0.25 -5.53 -18.76
C ASP A 214 0.42 -6.88 -19.05
N GLN A 215 0.88 -7.12 -20.28
CA GLN A 215 1.59 -8.35 -20.66
C GLN A 215 2.86 -8.60 -19.83
N GLU A 216 3.67 -7.57 -19.62
CA GLU A 216 4.88 -7.65 -18.79
C GLU A 216 4.54 -7.97 -17.33
N MET A 217 3.46 -7.38 -16.80
CA MET A 217 2.93 -7.68 -15.47
C MET A 217 2.44 -9.13 -15.37
N GLN A 218 1.71 -9.65 -16.36
CA GLN A 218 1.34 -11.07 -16.38
C GLN A 218 2.57 -11.97 -16.42
N ALA A 219 3.53 -11.66 -17.30
CA ALA A 219 4.77 -12.43 -17.44
C ALA A 219 5.57 -12.45 -16.13
N TRP A 220 5.64 -11.33 -15.41
CA TRP A 220 6.25 -11.25 -14.07
C TRP A 220 5.60 -12.26 -13.11
N SER A 221 4.27 -12.35 -13.09
CA SER A 221 3.57 -13.30 -12.20
C SER A 221 3.92 -14.77 -12.47
N THR A 222 4.24 -15.12 -13.72
CA THR A 222 4.65 -16.49 -14.10
C THR A 222 6.08 -16.84 -13.68
N ARG A 223 6.92 -15.85 -13.40
CA ARG A 223 8.31 -16.02 -12.94
C ARG A 223 8.43 -16.14 -11.42
N LEU A 224 7.32 -15.99 -10.69
CA LEU A 224 7.34 -16.10 -9.23
C LEU A 224 7.77 -17.52 -8.81
N PRO A 225 8.55 -17.65 -7.72
CA PRO A 225 8.93 -18.97 -7.20
C PRO A 225 7.71 -19.86 -6.96
N SER A 226 7.78 -21.13 -7.32
CA SER A 226 6.67 -22.08 -7.13
C SER A 226 6.15 -22.14 -5.68
N LYS A 227 7.03 -21.95 -4.69
CA LYS A 227 6.65 -21.85 -3.27
C LYS A 227 5.70 -20.68 -2.93
N TRP A 228 5.55 -19.71 -3.83
CA TRP A 228 4.61 -18.57 -3.70
C TRP A 228 3.26 -18.84 -4.35
N SER A 229 3.07 -20.00 -4.99
CA SER A 229 1.79 -20.38 -5.57
C SER A 229 0.70 -20.38 -4.50
N TYR A 230 -0.49 -19.95 -4.89
CA TYR A 230 -1.67 -20.07 -4.06
C TYR A 230 -2.45 -21.34 -4.39
N THR A 231 -3.27 -21.78 -3.43
CA THR A 231 -4.24 -22.86 -3.59
C THR A 231 -5.64 -22.28 -3.47
N LYS A 232 -6.52 -22.70 -4.38
CA LYS A 232 -7.94 -22.33 -4.38
C LYS A 232 -8.73 -23.35 -3.56
N HIS A 233 -9.58 -22.85 -2.67
CA HIS A 233 -10.47 -23.67 -1.85
C HIS A 233 -11.90 -23.16 -2.01
N THR A 234 -12.85 -24.09 -2.15
CA THR A 234 -14.28 -23.79 -2.11
C THR A 234 -14.79 -24.14 -0.71
N LEU A 235 -15.39 -23.17 -0.04
CA LEU A 235 -15.96 -23.31 1.28
C LEU A 235 -17.25 -24.14 1.20
N PRO A 236 -17.52 -25.04 2.17
CA PRO A 236 -18.76 -25.80 2.18
C PRO A 236 -19.99 -24.92 2.37
N ASP A 237 -21.09 -25.23 1.67
CA ASP A 237 -22.40 -24.54 1.80
C ASP A 237 -22.98 -24.62 3.22
N THR A 238 -22.51 -25.56 4.03
CA THR A 238 -22.98 -25.80 5.40
C THR A 238 -22.27 -24.95 6.46
N CYS A 239 -21.26 -24.17 6.07
CA CYS A 239 -20.56 -23.29 7.00
C CYS A 239 -21.22 -21.90 7.03
N ASP A 240 -21.68 -21.49 8.21
CA ASP A 240 -22.25 -20.17 8.44
C ASP A 240 -21.11 -19.14 8.57
N TYR A 241 -20.53 -18.74 7.43
CA TYR A 241 -19.48 -17.73 7.38
C TYR A 241 -20.09 -16.33 7.18
N SER A 242 -19.55 -15.34 7.90
CA SER A 242 -20.07 -13.98 7.82
C SER A 242 -19.80 -13.39 6.43
N GLN A 243 -20.85 -12.91 5.75
CA GLN A 243 -20.72 -12.16 4.50
C GLN A 243 -19.90 -10.87 4.65
N ASP A 244 -19.68 -10.42 5.89
CA ASP A 244 -18.73 -9.36 6.18
C ASP A 244 -17.31 -9.80 5.83
N ASP A 245 -16.87 -10.97 6.29
CA ASP A 245 -15.49 -11.43 6.18
C ASP A 245 -15.20 -12.10 4.82
N PHE A 246 -16.23 -12.58 4.10
CA PHE A 246 -16.10 -13.33 2.85
C PHE A 246 -17.02 -12.76 1.76
N TYR A 247 -16.45 -12.38 0.62
CA TYR A 247 -17.23 -11.95 -0.55
C TYR A 247 -17.70 -13.13 -1.42
N PHE A 248 -16.87 -14.18 -1.52
CA PHE A 248 -17.17 -15.41 -2.26
C PHE A 248 -17.04 -16.65 -1.36
N ASP A 249 -17.66 -17.74 -1.79
CA ASP A 249 -17.42 -19.09 -1.29
C ASP A 249 -16.01 -19.61 -1.61
N THR A 250 -15.26 -18.90 -2.43
CA THR A 250 -13.92 -19.25 -2.87
C THR A 250 -12.91 -18.42 -2.11
N VAL A 251 -11.94 -19.10 -1.49
CA VAL A 251 -10.81 -18.48 -0.81
C VAL A 251 -9.48 -18.94 -1.39
N LEU A 252 -8.49 -18.06 -1.37
CA LEU A 252 -7.14 -18.33 -1.83
C LEU A 252 -6.19 -18.33 -0.63
N THR A 253 -5.32 -19.33 -0.56
CA THR A 253 -4.31 -19.44 0.51
C THR A 253 -2.93 -19.66 -0.07
N CYS A 254 -1.91 -19.15 0.62
CA CYS A 254 -0.50 -19.40 0.28
C CYS A 254 0.20 -20.10 1.45
N ALA A 255 1.38 -20.67 1.20
CA ALA A 255 2.19 -21.26 2.26
C ALA A 255 2.62 -20.25 3.35
N LYS A 256 2.66 -18.94 3.04
CA LYS A 256 2.96 -17.85 3.99
C LYS A 256 2.13 -16.62 3.65
N LEU A 257 1.73 -15.86 4.68
CA LEU A 257 1.04 -14.58 4.53
C LEU A 257 1.79 -13.58 3.65
N GLY A 258 3.13 -13.55 3.74
CA GLY A 258 3.95 -12.70 2.88
C GLY A 258 3.84 -13.02 1.40
N TYR A 259 3.55 -14.26 1.01
CA TYR A 259 3.33 -14.59 -0.40
C TYR A 259 1.96 -14.06 -0.86
N THR A 260 0.96 -14.11 0.01
CA THR A 260 -0.34 -13.51 -0.25
C THR A 260 -0.26 -12.01 -0.40
N ALA A 261 0.52 -11.32 0.44
CA ALA A 261 0.71 -9.87 0.30
C ALA A 261 1.28 -9.50 -1.08
N VAL A 262 2.24 -10.27 -1.61
CA VAL A 262 2.76 -10.10 -2.98
C VAL A 262 1.64 -10.22 -4.02
N TRP A 263 0.79 -11.24 -3.91
CA TRP A 263 -0.35 -11.41 -4.81
C TRP A 263 -1.37 -10.28 -4.71
N ASN A 264 -1.68 -9.80 -3.50
CA ASN A 264 -2.61 -8.69 -3.31
C ASN A 264 -2.09 -7.40 -3.97
N GLU A 265 -0.81 -7.10 -3.84
CA GLU A 265 -0.17 -5.96 -4.51
C GLU A 265 -0.25 -6.10 -6.02
N TYR A 266 0.04 -7.29 -6.55
CA TYR A 266 -0.09 -7.61 -7.97
C TYR A 266 -1.51 -7.38 -8.49
N TYR A 267 -2.54 -7.92 -7.84
CA TYR A 267 -3.92 -7.76 -8.27
C TYR A 267 -4.37 -6.29 -8.16
N ALA A 268 -3.93 -5.55 -7.15
CA ALA A 268 -4.24 -4.13 -7.04
C ALA A 268 -3.69 -3.32 -8.23
N ILE A 269 -2.43 -3.56 -8.63
CA ILE A 269 -1.87 -2.90 -9.82
C ILE A 269 -2.56 -3.37 -11.11
N ARG A 270 -2.88 -4.66 -11.26
CA ARG A 270 -3.66 -5.18 -12.42
C ARG A 270 -5.05 -4.52 -12.53
N MET A 271 -5.71 -4.28 -11.39
CA MET A 271 -6.97 -3.54 -11.35
C MET A 271 -6.78 -2.10 -11.82
N LEU A 272 -5.73 -1.41 -11.36
CA LEU A 272 -5.42 -0.04 -11.80
C LEU A 272 -5.09 0.06 -13.29
N ILE A 273 -4.33 -0.90 -13.83
CA ILE A 273 -4.06 -1.04 -15.27
C ILE A 273 -5.37 -1.20 -16.04
N SER A 274 -6.20 -2.17 -15.65
CA SER A 274 -7.48 -2.45 -16.32
C SER A 274 -8.43 -1.23 -16.26
N HIS A 275 -8.51 -0.59 -15.09
CA HIS A 275 -9.27 0.64 -14.88
C HIS A 275 -8.78 1.79 -15.79
N THR A 276 -7.47 2.03 -15.84
CA THR A 276 -6.92 3.12 -16.67
C THR A 276 -7.13 2.85 -18.15
N ARG A 277 -6.96 1.59 -18.60
CA ARG A 277 -7.26 1.18 -19.98
C ARG A 277 -8.72 1.41 -20.35
N LEU A 278 -9.66 1.08 -19.46
CA LEU A 278 -11.07 1.42 -19.66
C LEU A 278 -11.25 2.92 -19.84
N ARG A 279 -10.64 3.76 -18.99
CA ARG A 279 -10.75 5.23 -19.12
C ARG A 279 -10.14 5.77 -20.42
N ILE A 280 -9.04 5.18 -20.90
CA ILE A 280 -8.44 5.56 -22.19
C ILE A 280 -9.39 5.21 -23.35
N LEU A 281 -10.06 4.04 -23.32
CA LEU A 281 -11.05 3.68 -24.34
C LEU A 281 -12.21 4.68 -24.42
N HIS A 282 -12.61 5.27 -23.29
CA HIS A 282 -13.66 6.30 -23.27
C HIS A 282 -13.21 7.63 -23.91
N LEU A 283 -11.91 7.84 -24.13
CA LEU A 283 -11.41 8.98 -24.91
C LEU A 283 -11.50 8.72 -26.42
N ALA A 284 -11.65 7.47 -26.85
CA ALA A 284 -11.76 7.12 -28.26
C ALA A 284 -13.16 7.49 -28.81
N PRO A 285 -13.27 7.99 -30.06
CA PRO A 285 -14.56 8.36 -30.65
C PRO A 285 -15.56 7.20 -30.75
N GLN A 286 -15.07 5.97 -30.86
CA GLN A 286 -15.85 4.74 -30.93
C GLN A 286 -15.16 3.68 -30.06
N PRO A 287 -15.55 3.53 -28.78
CA PRO A 287 -14.98 2.52 -27.91
C PRO A 287 -15.21 1.12 -28.48
N ASN A 288 -14.15 0.32 -28.58
CA ASN A 288 -14.25 -1.06 -29.00
C ASN A 288 -14.96 -1.87 -27.91
N SER A 289 -16.12 -2.44 -28.23
CA SER A 289 -16.94 -3.21 -27.28
C SER A 289 -16.25 -4.49 -26.82
N ALA A 290 -15.46 -5.14 -27.69
CA ALA A 290 -14.71 -6.33 -27.33
C ALA A 290 -13.58 -6.01 -26.34
N GLU A 291 -12.81 -4.95 -26.57
CA GLU A 291 -11.76 -4.50 -25.64
C GLU A 291 -12.35 -4.01 -24.31
N THR A 292 -13.50 -3.32 -24.36
CA THR A 292 -14.22 -2.91 -23.15
C THR A 292 -14.60 -4.12 -22.29
N LEU A 293 -15.18 -5.16 -22.90
CA LEU A 293 -15.55 -6.39 -22.20
C LEU A 293 -14.31 -7.10 -21.64
N GLU A 294 -13.24 -7.21 -22.41
CA GLU A 294 -11.97 -7.80 -21.97
C GLU A 294 -11.44 -7.09 -20.70
N TYR A 295 -11.43 -5.77 -20.69
CA TYR A 295 -10.88 -5.00 -19.57
C TYR A 295 -11.78 -5.05 -18.33
N LEU A 296 -13.10 -5.08 -18.51
CA LEU A 296 -14.05 -5.32 -17.42
C LEU A 296 -13.87 -6.72 -16.82
N THR A 297 -13.70 -7.75 -17.65
CA THR A 297 -13.43 -9.12 -17.19
C THR A 297 -12.10 -9.21 -16.45
N SER A 298 -11.04 -8.58 -16.95
CA SER A 298 -9.73 -8.53 -16.28
C SER A 298 -9.79 -7.80 -14.93
N LEU A 299 -10.51 -6.67 -14.88
CA LEU A 299 -10.75 -5.91 -13.64
C LEU A 299 -11.51 -6.76 -12.62
N GLY A 300 -12.62 -7.38 -13.03
CA GLY A 300 -13.42 -8.28 -12.21
C GLY A 300 -12.57 -9.43 -11.65
N SER A 301 -11.92 -10.21 -12.52
CA SER A 301 -11.08 -11.34 -12.10
C SER A 301 -9.97 -10.96 -11.11
N SER A 302 -9.36 -9.80 -11.30
CA SER A 302 -8.34 -9.29 -10.37
C SER A 302 -8.95 -8.92 -9.01
N ALA A 303 -10.11 -8.26 -9.01
CA ALA A 303 -10.83 -7.93 -7.80
C ALA A 303 -11.33 -9.18 -7.06
N GLU A 304 -11.82 -10.20 -7.79
CA GLU A 304 -12.20 -11.49 -7.21
C GLU A 304 -11.02 -12.19 -6.54
N SER A 305 -9.88 -12.20 -7.20
CA SER A 305 -8.67 -12.79 -6.63
C SER A 305 -8.25 -12.06 -5.34
N LEU A 306 -8.32 -10.73 -5.35
CA LEU A 306 -8.04 -9.92 -4.15
C LEU A 306 -9.04 -10.22 -3.02
N THR A 307 -10.35 -10.22 -3.26
CA THR A 307 -11.35 -10.53 -2.22
C THR A 307 -11.15 -11.93 -1.65
N SER A 308 -10.80 -12.92 -2.48
CA SER A 308 -10.57 -14.30 -2.03
C SER A 308 -9.32 -14.47 -1.17
N PHE A 309 -8.33 -13.56 -1.21
CA PHE A 309 -7.16 -13.58 -0.32
C PHE A 309 -7.39 -12.90 1.02
N VAL A 310 -8.32 -11.93 1.08
CA VAL A 310 -8.57 -11.13 2.29
C VAL A 310 -8.83 -11.99 3.53
N PRO A 311 -9.67 -13.05 3.50
CA PRO A 311 -9.90 -13.89 4.67
C PRO A 311 -8.62 -14.53 5.22
N PHE A 312 -7.74 -15.00 4.33
CA PHE A 312 -6.47 -15.61 4.73
C PHE A 312 -5.52 -14.57 5.32
N CYS A 313 -5.39 -13.41 4.68
CA CYS A 313 -4.58 -12.31 5.18
C CYS A 313 -5.01 -11.83 6.57
N LEU A 314 -6.32 -11.72 6.80
CA LEU A 314 -6.89 -11.28 8.09
C LEU A 314 -6.93 -12.40 9.14
N GLY A 315 -6.43 -13.60 8.81
CA GLY A 315 -6.38 -14.74 9.72
C GLY A 315 -7.74 -15.36 10.02
N ARG A 316 -8.77 -15.10 9.20
CA ARG A 316 -10.11 -15.70 9.32
C ARG A 316 -10.13 -17.17 8.93
N ILE A 317 -9.15 -17.57 8.13
CA ILE A 317 -8.96 -18.96 7.72
C ILE A 317 -7.52 -19.39 7.88
N ARG A 318 -7.31 -20.69 8.10
CA ARG A 318 -6.00 -21.34 8.16
C ARG A 318 -5.98 -22.61 7.33
N THR A 319 -4.80 -22.97 6.84
CA THR A 319 -4.59 -24.23 6.14
C THR A 319 -4.12 -25.31 7.11
N THR A 320 -4.78 -26.46 7.10
CA THR A 320 -4.35 -27.62 7.88
C THR A 320 -3.16 -28.32 7.24
N PRO A 321 -2.42 -29.17 7.97
CA PRO A 321 -1.39 -30.03 7.38
C PRO A 321 -1.91 -30.94 6.26
N LYS A 322 -3.22 -31.22 6.23
CA LYS A 322 -3.88 -32.02 5.19
C LYS A 322 -4.29 -31.19 3.96
N GLY A 323 -4.03 -29.88 3.98
CA GLY A 323 -4.38 -28.96 2.89
C GLY A 323 -5.83 -28.47 2.90
N SER A 324 -6.62 -28.81 3.93
CA SER A 324 -7.99 -28.29 4.09
C SER A 324 -7.98 -26.90 4.72
N VAL A 325 -9.08 -26.16 4.55
CA VAL A 325 -9.28 -24.86 5.21
C VAL A 325 -10.06 -25.04 6.51
N GLU A 326 -9.60 -24.39 7.57
CA GLU A 326 -10.30 -24.26 8.85
C GLU A 326 -10.61 -22.79 9.13
N PHE A 327 -11.80 -22.52 9.66
CA PHE A 327 -12.19 -21.19 10.10
C PHE A 327 -11.56 -20.87 11.45
N SER A 328 -11.09 -19.63 11.61
CA SER A 328 -10.55 -19.15 12.87
C SER A 328 -11.53 -18.19 13.54
N ASN A 329 -11.88 -18.52 14.78
CA ASN A 329 -12.63 -17.64 15.68
C ASN A 329 -11.69 -16.73 16.50
N GLU A 330 -10.39 -16.70 16.17
CA GLU A 330 -9.46 -15.87 16.91
C GLU A 330 -9.73 -14.38 16.66
N PRO A 331 -9.49 -13.52 17.68
CA PRO A 331 -9.58 -12.08 17.50
C PRO A 331 -8.65 -11.63 16.37
N PHE A 332 -9.16 -10.71 15.55
CA PHE A 332 -8.39 -10.06 14.51
C PHE A 332 -7.09 -9.48 15.09
N GLN A 333 -5.96 -9.79 14.45
CA GLN A 333 -4.66 -9.29 14.85
C GLN A 333 -4.34 -8.00 14.07
N PRO A 334 -4.22 -6.83 14.74
CA PRO A 334 -4.07 -5.54 14.05
C PRO A 334 -2.91 -5.46 13.05
N TYR A 335 -1.81 -6.16 13.30
CA TYR A 335 -0.64 -6.12 12.42
C TYR A 335 -0.90 -6.73 11.03
N LEU A 336 -1.89 -7.62 10.92
CA LEU A 336 -2.28 -8.25 9.65
C LEU A 336 -2.97 -7.28 8.69
N ALA A 337 -3.49 -6.16 9.20
CA ALA A 337 -4.08 -5.09 8.38
C ALA A 337 -3.13 -4.60 7.29
N SER A 338 -1.83 -4.51 7.61
CA SER A 338 -0.79 -4.02 6.69
C SER A 338 -0.73 -4.78 5.36
N LEU A 339 -1.23 -6.03 5.31
CA LEU A 339 -1.19 -6.90 4.13
C LEU A 339 -2.32 -6.64 3.14
N VAL A 340 -3.37 -5.92 3.55
CA VAL A 340 -4.60 -5.77 2.75
C VAL A 340 -5.12 -4.34 2.66
N VAL A 341 -4.76 -3.46 3.61
CA VAL A 341 -5.32 -2.10 3.62
C VAL A 341 -4.99 -1.35 2.33
N TRP A 342 -3.73 -1.34 1.87
CA TRP A 342 -3.39 -0.63 0.63
C TRP A 342 -4.12 -1.19 -0.61
N PRO A 343 -4.07 -2.50 -0.92
CA PRO A 343 -4.81 -3.08 -2.04
C PRO A 343 -6.32 -2.82 -1.97
N MET A 344 -6.93 -2.98 -0.79
CA MET A 344 -8.37 -2.76 -0.62
C MET A 344 -8.74 -1.28 -0.76
N SER A 345 -7.91 -0.35 -0.26
CA SER A 345 -8.12 1.10 -0.40
C SER A 345 -8.17 1.53 -1.86
N LEU A 346 -7.32 0.95 -2.71
CA LEU A 346 -7.37 1.16 -4.15
C LEU A 346 -8.68 0.60 -4.73
N ALA A 347 -8.97 -0.67 -4.44
CA ALA A 347 -10.16 -1.35 -4.97
C ALA A 347 -11.47 -0.65 -4.59
N SER A 348 -11.61 -0.17 -3.35
CA SER A 348 -12.78 0.61 -2.91
C SER A 348 -12.93 1.94 -3.64
N GLY A 349 -11.83 2.50 -4.14
CA GLY A 349 -11.84 3.75 -4.89
C GLY A 349 -12.28 3.60 -6.33
N LEU A 350 -12.05 2.46 -6.98
CA LEU A 350 -12.22 2.34 -8.43
C LEU A 350 -13.70 2.48 -8.87
N PRO A 351 -14.09 3.53 -9.61
CA PRO A 351 -15.48 3.72 -10.01
C PRO A 351 -15.93 2.76 -11.11
N THR A 352 -15.00 2.11 -11.82
CA THR A 352 -15.32 1.11 -12.85
C THR A 352 -15.52 -0.29 -12.29
N LEU A 353 -15.24 -0.51 -11.00
CA LEU A 353 -15.47 -1.79 -10.35
C LEU A 353 -16.96 -1.98 -10.06
N ASP A 354 -17.41 -3.23 -10.00
CA ASP A 354 -18.77 -3.55 -9.60
C ASP A 354 -19.14 -2.85 -8.27
N PRO A 355 -20.27 -2.12 -8.19
CA PRO A 355 -20.63 -1.35 -7.01
C PRO A 355 -20.76 -2.18 -5.73
N ILE A 356 -21.22 -3.43 -5.82
CA ILE A 356 -21.39 -4.33 -4.67
C ILE A 356 -20.01 -4.76 -4.16
N GLN A 357 -19.12 -5.17 -5.06
CA GLN A 357 -17.75 -5.53 -4.70
C GLN A 357 -16.98 -4.35 -4.11
N ARG A 358 -17.15 -3.15 -4.69
CA ARG A 358 -16.57 -1.90 -4.19
C ARG A 358 -17.06 -1.59 -2.77
N GLN A 359 -18.38 -1.69 -2.53
CA GLN A 359 -18.97 -1.50 -1.21
C GLN A 359 -18.46 -2.51 -0.19
N TRP A 360 -18.25 -3.76 -0.60
CA TRP A 360 -17.64 -4.78 0.26
C TRP A 360 -16.22 -4.39 0.67
N PHE A 361 -15.37 -3.95 -0.27
CA PHE A 361 -14.02 -3.46 0.05
C PHE A 361 -14.05 -2.30 1.04
N SER A 362 -14.90 -1.29 0.81
CA SER A 362 -15.07 -0.14 1.71
C SER A 362 -15.51 -0.57 3.12
N SER A 363 -16.45 -1.50 3.19
CA SER A 363 -16.99 -2.01 4.46
C SER A 363 -15.93 -2.81 5.23
N ALA A 364 -15.19 -3.65 4.53
CA ALA A 364 -14.11 -4.44 5.10
C ALA A 364 -12.93 -3.55 5.57
N LEU A 365 -12.55 -2.54 4.79
CA LEU A 365 -11.59 -1.51 5.21
C LEU A 365 -12.02 -0.79 6.48
N ALA A 366 -13.28 -0.37 6.57
CA ALA A 366 -13.81 0.32 7.75
C ALA A 366 -13.77 -0.55 9.02
N ARG A 367 -13.87 -1.87 8.89
CA ARG A 367 -13.71 -2.80 10.03
C ARG A 367 -12.23 -2.97 10.41
N VAL A 368 -11.35 -3.11 9.42
CA VAL A 368 -9.90 -3.25 9.63
C VAL A 368 -9.30 -1.95 10.21
N SER A 369 -9.77 -0.78 9.79
CA SER A 369 -9.25 0.52 10.24
C SER A 369 -9.66 0.87 11.67
N LYS A 370 -10.84 0.43 12.13
CA LYS A 370 -11.26 0.57 13.54
C LYS A 370 -10.28 -0.10 14.51
N THR A 371 -9.58 -1.12 14.04
CA THR A 371 -8.75 -2.01 14.86
C THR A 371 -7.25 -1.93 14.54
N SER A 372 -6.84 -1.16 13.53
CA SER A 372 -5.43 -1.01 13.13
C SER A 372 -4.98 0.45 13.08
N SER A 373 -3.68 0.68 13.25
CA SER A 373 -3.03 2.00 13.07
C SER A 373 -2.50 2.20 11.65
N GLU A 374 -3.09 1.53 10.65
CA GLU A 374 -2.69 1.73 9.27
C GLU A 374 -3.20 3.08 8.77
N CYS A 375 -2.28 3.98 8.42
CA CYS A 375 -2.58 5.35 7.94
C CYS A 375 -3.45 5.37 6.68
N LEU A 376 -3.45 4.29 5.91
CA LEU A 376 -3.98 4.25 4.56
C LEU A 376 -5.52 4.28 4.49
N TYR A 377 -6.21 4.15 5.62
CA TYR A 377 -7.66 4.36 5.69
C TYR A 377 -8.05 5.79 5.30
N ALA A 378 -7.20 6.78 5.64
CA ALA A 378 -7.42 8.18 5.23
C ALA A 378 -7.52 8.34 3.71
N TYR A 379 -6.85 7.48 2.92
CA TYR A 379 -6.85 7.55 1.46
C TYR A 379 -8.05 6.84 0.80
N ALA A 380 -8.70 5.91 1.50
CA ALA A 380 -9.89 5.23 1.01
C ALA A 380 -11.18 5.98 1.32
N ALA A 381 -11.19 6.81 2.36
CA ALA A 381 -12.32 7.65 2.75
C ALA A 381 -12.47 8.87 1.83
N SER A 382 -11.36 9.35 1.27
CA SER A 382 -11.32 10.44 0.31
C SER A 382 -11.68 9.95 -1.10
N ASP A 383 -12.64 10.60 -1.74
CA ASP A 383 -13.13 10.38 -3.12
C ASP A 383 -12.07 10.62 -4.23
N TYR A 384 -10.77 10.40 -4.01
CA TYR A 384 -9.70 10.65 -5.01
C TYR A 384 -9.93 9.95 -6.34
N TRP A 385 -10.59 8.79 -6.31
CA TRP A 385 -10.91 8.01 -7.51
C TRP A 385 -12.30 8.32 -8.08
N ALA A 386 -13.09 9.11 -7.35
CA ALA A 386 -14.41 9.59 -7.70
C ALA A 386 -14.37 11.11 -7.95
N VAL A 387 -13.52 11.56 -8.87
CA VAL A 387 -13.80 12.84 -9.51
C VAL A 387 -14.82 12.57 -10.63
N PRO A 388 -15.98 13.26 -10.63
CA PRO A 388 -17.12 13.00 -11.52
C PRO A 388 -16.78 12.99 -13.02
#